data_AF-A0A1F6MRC8-F1
#
_entry.id   AF-A0A1F6MRC8-F1
#
_cell.length_a   1.000
_cell.length_b   1.000
_cell.length_c   1.000
_cell.angle_alpha   90.00
_cell.angle_beta   90.00
_cell.angle_gamma   90.00
#
_symmetry.space_group_name_H-M   'P 1'
#
loop_
_entity.id
_entity.type
_entity.pdbx_description
1 polymer ?
#
loop_
_entity_poly.entity_id
_entity_poly.type
_entity_poly.pdbx_seq_one_letter_code
_entity_poly.pdbx_strand_id
1 'polypeptide(L)' 'MSLFLSEPFNKILENHPLKGEWKNFRSINITGDWRAVYRDLGDGKMEWVEFVEIGTHSELFK' A
#
# COMPACT_ATOMS: atom_id res chain seq x y z
N MET A 1 -5.98 11.64 12.80
CA MET A 1 -4.51 11.60 12.62
C MET A 1 -4.19 10.32 11.85
N SER A 2 -3.30 10.40 10.88
CA SER A 2 -3.08 9.43 9.78
C SER A 2 -2.58 8.06 10.25
N LEU A 3 -3.47 7.06 10.31
CA LEU A 3 -3.19 5.67 10.74
C LEU A 3 -1.97 5.06 10.04
N PHE A 4 -1.81 5.31 8.74
CA PHE A 4 -0.68 4.81 7.96
C PHE A 4 0.68 5.30 8.47
N LEU A 5 0.78 6.55 8.95
CA LEU A 5 2.05 7.09 9.45
C LEU A 5 2.40 6.54 10.85
N SER A 6 1.41 6.26 11.68
CA SER A 6 1.63 5.75 13.04
C SER A 6 1.76 4.24 13.10
N GLU A 7 0.93 3.52 12.32
CA GLU A 7 0.83 2.06 12.33
C GLU A 7 0.59 1.54 10.90
N PRO A 8 1.61 1.58 10.01
CA PRO A 8 1.46 1.19 8.60
C PRO A 8 1.03 -0.26 8.41
N PHE A 9 1.25 -1.12 9.42
CA PHE A 9 0.86 -2.53 9.42
C PHE A 9 -0.38 -2.81 10.28
N ASN A 10 -1.14 -1.77 10.64
CA ASN A 10 -2.43 -1.95 11.29
C ASN A 10 -3.34 -2.82 10.41
N LYS A 11 -4.08 -3.75 11.03
CA LYS A 11 -4.93 -4.71 10.32
C LYS A 11 -5.99 -4.05 9.44
N ILE A 12 -6.48 -2.86 9.79
CA ILE A 12 -7.48 -2.13 8.99
C ILE A 12 -6.93 -1.75 7.61
N LEU A 13 -5.62 -1.50 7.51
CA LEU A 13 -4.96 -1.16 6.24
C LEU A 13 -4.74 -2.39 5.36
N GLU A 14 -4.85 -3.61 5.90
CA GLU A 14 -4.53 -4.87 5.20
C GLU A 14 -3.21 -4.79 4.42
N ASN A 15 -2.17 -4.21 5.01
CA ASN A 15 -0.91 -3.96 4.33
C ASN A 15 -0.19 -5.26 3.95
N HIS A 16 -0.08 -5.55 2.66
CA HIS A 16 0.59 -6.75 2.16
C HIS A 16 1.48 -6.46 0.93
N PRO A 17 2.59 -7.22 0.78
CA PRO A 17 3.44 -7.10 -0.40
C PRO A 17 2.73 -7.67 -1.64
N LEU A 18 2.94 -7.02 -2.78
CA LEU A 18 2.49 -7.49 -4.08
C LEU A 18 3.52 -8.42 -4.72
N LYS A 19 3.09 -9.12 -5.77
CA LYS A 19 3.87 -10.15 -6.48
C LYS A 19 3.95 -9.83 -7.97
N GLY A 20 4.79 -10.57 -8.70
CA GLY A 20 4.92 -10.42 -10.16
C GLY A 20 5.61 -9.11 -10.54
N GLU A 21 5.03 -8.38 -11.50
CA GLU A 21 5.53 -7.08 -11.96
C GLU A 21 5.53 -6.03 -10.84
N TRP A 22 4.66 -6.21 -9.85
CA TRP A 22 4.58 -5.38 -8.65
C TRP A 22 5.49 -5.87 -7.51
N LYS A 23 6.55 -6.61 -7.83
CA LYS A 23 7.56 -7.00 -6.84
C LYS A 23 8.16 -5.74 -6.21
N ASN A 24 8.27 -5.73 -4.88
CA ASN A 24 8.69 -4.61 -4.02
C ASN A 24 7.65 -3.50 -3.81
N PHE A 25 6.44 -3.65 -4.34
CA PHE A 25 5.31 -2.81 -3.98
C PHE A 25 4.45 -3.45 -2.89
N ARG A 26 3.64 -2.62 -2.26
CA ARG A 26 2.70 -3.00 -1.21
C ARG A 26 1.35 -2.36 -1.50
N SER A 27 0.29 -3.05 -1.11
CA SER A 27 -1.08 -2.55 -1.22
C SER A 27 -1.70 -2.36 0.16
N ILE A 28 -2.45 -1.27 0.32
CA ILE A 28 -3.26 -1.00 1.51
C ILE A 28 -4.69 -0.65 1.12
N ASN A 29 -5.63 -0.98 2.01
CA ASN A 29 -7.02 -0.52 1.92
C ASN A 29 -7.12 0.95 2.33
N ILE A 30 -7.89 1.72 1.55
CA ILE A 30 -8.20 3.12 1.85
C ILE A 30 -9.65 3.23 2.34
N THR A 31 -10.61 2.71 1.57
CA THR A 31 -12.03 2.64 1.94
C THR A 31 -12.79 1.72 0.97
N GLY A 32 -13.81 1.00 1.42
CA GLY A 32 -14.58 0.10 0.54
C GLY A 32 -13.66 -0.84 -0.26
N ASP A 33 -13.77 -0.81 -1.59
CA ASP A 33 -12.88 -1.56 -2.49
C ASP A 33 -11.65 -0.78 -3.00
N TRP A 34 -11.47 0.46 -2.53
CA TRP A 34 -10.35 1.30 -2.93
C TRP A 34 -9.06 0.92 -2.22
N ARG A 35 -7.99 0.82 -3.01
CA ARG A 35 -6.64 0.51 -2.57
C ARG A 35 -5.66 1.56 -3.04
N ALA A 36 -4.58 1.71 -2.28
CA ALA A 36 -3.40 2.44 -2.69
C ALA A 36 -2.23 1.47 -2.82
N VAL A 37 -1.45 1.62 -3.89
CA VAL A 37 -0.21 0.88 -4.13
C VAL A 37 0.95 1.83 -3.90
N TYR A 38 1.91 1.39 -3.11
CA TYR A 38 3.10 2.17 -2.78
C TYR A 38 4.35 1.30 -2.72
N ARG A 39 5.52 1.93 -2.77
CA ARG A 39 6.80 1.30 -2.45
C ARG A 39 7.50 2.03 -1.31
N ASP A 40 8.20 1.27 -0.49
CA ASP A 40 9.08 1.81 0.55
C ASP A 40 10.44 2.12 -0.08
N LEU A 41 10.91 3.35 0.11
CA LEU A 41 12.21 3.85 -0.34
C LEU A 41 13.23 3.93 0.81
N GLY A 42 12.82 3.61 2.04
CA GLY A 42 13.64 3.65 3.25
C GLY A 42 14.13 2.29 3.72
N ASP A 43 14.32 1.32 2.83
CA ASP A 43 14.86 -0.02 3.15
C ASP A 43 14.11 -0.77 4.27
N GLY A 44 12.77 -0.70 4.28
CA GLY A 44 11.92 -1.35 5.26
C GLY A 44 11.59 -0.49 6.49
N LYS A 45 12.21 0.70 6.61
CA LYS A 45 11.98 1.62 7.73
C LYS A 45 10.73 2.47 7.57
N MET A 46 10.07 2.47 6.41
CA MET A 46 8.87 3.27 6.14
C MET A 46 9.08 4.78 6.35
N GLU A 47 10.32 5.27 6.21
CA GLU A 47 10.68 6.70 6.35
C GLU A 47 10.25 7.52 5.12
N TRP A 48 10.38 6.91 3.94
CA TRP A 48 10.01 7.51 2.66
C TRP A 48 9.20 6.51 1.87
N VAL A 49 7.99 6.90 1.47
CA VAL A 49 7.12 6.08 0.63
C VAL A 49 6.70 6.85 -0.60
N GLU A 50 6.59 6.14 -1.71
CA GLU A 50 6.04 6.67 -2.95
C GLU A 50 4.75 5.93 -3.26
N PHE A 51 3.63 6.66 -3.28
CA PHE A 51 2.36 6.16 -3.79
C PHE A 51 2.36 6.24 -5.31
N VAL A 52 2.18 5.10 -5.97
CA VAL A 52 2.29 4.98 -7.42
C VAL A 52 0.94 4.83 -8.10
N GLU A 53 -0.06 4.29 -7.40
CA GLU A 53 -1.40 4.16 -7.94
C GLU A 53 -2.47 4.09 -6.85
N ILE A 54 -3.67 4.56 -7.16
CA ILE A 54 -4.86 4.50 -6.31
C ILE A 54 -6.05 4.14 -7.18
N GLY A 55 -6.81 3.11 -6.80
CA GLY A 55 -7.95 2.62 -7.57
C GLY A 55 -8.69 1.51 -6.85
N THR A 56 -9.78 1.02 -7.44
CA THR A 56 -10.50 -0.17 -6.99
C THR A 56 -9.70 -1.45 -7.23
N HIS A 57 -10.11 -2.58 -6.65
CA HIS A 57 -9.42 -3.86 -6.88
C HIS A 57 -9.31 -4.19 -8.38
N SER A 58 -10.43 -4.04 -9.08
CA SER A 58 -10.57 -4.35 -10.50
C SER A 58 -9.78 -3.42 -11.42
N GLU A 59 -9.51 -2.18 -10.99
CA GLU A 59 -8.70 -1.25 -11.75
C GLU A 59 -7.21 -1.57 -11.64
N LEU A 60 -6.76 -1.98 -10.44
CA LEU A 60 -5.35 -2.21 -10.14
C LEU A 60 -4.90 -3.65 -10.46
N PHE A 61 -5.81 -4.62 -10.39
CA PHE A 61 -5.50 -6.04 -10.57
C PHE A 61 -6.52 -6.64 -11.54
N LYS A 62 -6.07 -6.92 -12.76
CA LYS A 62 -6.82 -7.65 -13.79
C LYS A 62 -6.53 -9.14 -13.75
#